data_AF-A0A8X8CR27-F1
#
_entry.id   AF-A0A8X8CR27-F1
#
_cell.length_a   1.000
_cell.length_b   1.000
_cell.length_c   1.000
_cell.angle_alpha   90.00
_cell.angle_beta   90.00
_cell.angle_gamma   90.00
#
_symmetry.space_group_name_H-M   'P 1'
#
loop_
_entity.id
_entity.type
_entity.pdbx_description
1 polymer ?
#
loop_
_entity_poly.entity_id
_entity_poly.type
_entity_poly.pdbx_seq_one_letter_code
_entity_poly.pdbx_strand_id
1 'polypeptide(L)'
;MDTNLNDKESMVARIQQLEHERDELHKDIEQLCMQQAGPGYLAAATRMHFQRYIYLFIYIFLSGLVQEIEKLKRQLVACTRDNLNLQEELSEAYRIKTQLAELHQAEAAKVGLSLSLHMFIPNMEAEKQVKFFQGCVAAAFAERDTSIMEAEKAKEKEESMSQKFNEIQQRLEVLNSDVLEQKRLNDALESDLVKQEEQIETFKKVVNKFYEIRQYSLEGFEDTSWDDKCACLLHDSEEMWSYNDASTSKYISALEEEVEALRNSLEKLQSKLQVGLEIENHLKKKVRELEMKQVLWNKMVTTRIEELRRYHSQHRDQITSLLGEERSYLKSIIDLAEEKIKQFDVTREQNLELCRVVKLQENKFGDLHTSTDADSALASKVARSLSL
;
A
#
# COMPACT_ATOMS: atom_id res chain seq x y z
N MET A 1 -89.86 50.77 65.37
CA MET A 1 -89.84 52.20 65.76
C MET A 1 -91.14 52.82 65.28
N ASP A 2 -92.18 52.72 66.10
CA ASP A 2 -93.52 52.44 65.58
C ASP A 2 -94.49 53.64 65.75
N THR A 3 -93.96 54.73 66.30
CA THR A 3 -94.60 56.07 66.33
C THR A 3 -94.94 56.60 64.94
N ASN A 4 -94.25 56.16 63.89
CA ASN A 4 -94.49 56.55 62.50
C ASN A 4 -95.62 55.73 61.81
N LEU A 5 -96.13 54.67 62.45
CA LEU A 5 -97.24 53.86 61.92
C LEU A 5 -98.60 54.43 62.37
N ASN A 6 -98.75 54.70 63.66
CA ASN A 6 -99.98 55.28 64.23
C ASN A 6 -100.34 56.65 63.59
N ASP A 7 -99.33 57.48 63.31
CA ASP A 7 -99.53 58.76 62.62
C ASP A 7 -99.98 58.56 61.15
N LYS A 8 -99.48 57.50 60.50
CA LYS A 8 -99.84 57.14 59.13
C LYS A 8 -101.23 56.51 59.04
N GLU A 9 -101.63 55.70 60.03
CA GLU A 9 -103.00 55.19 60.17
C GLU A 9 -103.98 56.32 60.48
N SER A 10 -103.59 57.29 61.33
CA SER A 10 -104.35 58.52 61.56
C SER A 10 -104.53 59.34 60.28
N MET A 11 -103.47 59.52 59.48
CA MET A 11 -103.56 60.17 58.18
C MET A 11 -104.44 59.39 57.19
N VAL A 12 -104.35 58.05 57.12
CA VAL A 12 -105.19 57.23 56.24
C VAL A 12 -106.66 57.31 56.66
N ALA A 13 -106.98 57.23 57.95
CA ALA A 13 -108.34 57.41 58.45
C ALA A 13 -108.86 58.84 58.17
N ARG A 14 -108.01 59.87 58.33
CA ARG A 14 -108.36 61.26 58.01
C ARG A 14 -108.56 61.49 56.51
N ILE A 15 -107.79 60.81 55.66
CA ILE A 15 -107.99 60.80 54.21
C ILE A 15 -109.33 60.13 53.90
N GLN A 16 -109.60 58.92 54.39
CA GLN A 16 -110.86 58.22 54.16
C GLN A 16 -112.08 59.02 54.63
N GLN A 17 -111.98 59.72 55.78
CA GLN A 17 -113.03 60.62 56.23
C GLN A 17 -113.21 61.82 55.28
N LEU A 18 -112.12 62.48 54.87
CA LEU A 18 -112.19 63.60 53.92
C LEU A 18 -112.68 63.16 52.53
N GLU A 19 -112.41 61.93 52.12
CA GLU A 19 -112.95 61.33 50.90
C GLU A 19 -114.44 61.06 51.02
N HIS A 20 -114.91 60.56 52.16
CA HIS A 20 -116.34 60.39 52.43
C HIS A 20 -117.08 61.74 52.51
N GLU A 21 -116.53 62.74 53.20
CA GLU A 21 -117.06 64.11 53.25
C GLU A 21 -117.09 64.74 51.83
N ARG A 22 -116.07 64.48 50.99
CA ARG A 22 -115.99 64.90 49.57
C ARG A 22 -116.99 64.20 48.67
N ASP A 23 -117.35 62.95 48.97
CA ASP A 23 -118.34 62.15 48.23
C ASP A 23 -119.77 62.55 48.62
N GLU A 24 -120.08 62.79 49.90
CA GLU A 24 -121.39 63.34 50.31
C GLU A 24 -121.57 64.78 49.80
N LEU A 25 -120.54 65.64 49.87
CA LEU A 25 -120.60 66.97 49.24
C LEU A 25 -120.80 66.90 47.73
N HIS A 26 -120.30 65.87 47.05
CA HIS A 26 -120.61 65.65 45.63
C HIS A 26 -122.10 65.34 45.42
N LYS A 27 -122.70 64.47 46.26
CA LYS A 27 -124.14 64.17 46.17
C LYS A 27 -125.01 65.40 46.47
N ASP A 28 -124.68 66.17 47.49
CA ASP A 28 -125.43 67.40 47.83
C ASP A 28 -125.34 68.43 46.69
N ILE A 29 -124.15 68.61 46.10
CA ILE A 29 -123.97 69.50 44.94
C ILE A 29 -124.72 68.95 43.71
N GLU A 30 -124.66 67.65 43.45
CA GLU A 30 -125.37 67.01 42.33
C GLU A 30 -126.89 67.11 42.50
N GLN A 31 -127.40 66.92 43.71
CA GLN A 31 -128.82 67.07 44.06
C GLN A 31 -129.29 68.53 43.99
N LEU A 32 -128.49 69.50 44.43
CA LEU A 32 -128.75 70.92 44.25
C LEU A 32 -128.74 71.32 42.76
N CYS A 33 -127.79 70.79 41.97
CA CYS A 33 -127.75 71.00 40.53
C CYS A 33 -128.95 70.38 39.80
N MET A 34 -129.46 69.23 40.26
CA MET A 34 -130.72 68.66 39.76
C MET A 34 -131.95 69.49 40.15
N GLN A 35 -131.99 70.07 41.34
CA GLN A 35 -133.12 70.91 41.79
C GLN A 35 -133.15 72.31 41.16
N GLN A 36 -132.00 72.86 40.74
CA GLN A 36 -131.92 74.14 40.03
C GLN A 36 -131.89 73.99 38.48
N ALA A 37 -132.19 72.80 37.95
CA ALA A 37 -132.05 72.47 36.53
C ALA A 37 -133.11 73.13 35.63
N GLY A 38 -132.87 74.38 35.25
CA GLY A 38 -133.38 74.93 33.99
C GLY A 38 -132.78 74.22 32.75
N PRO A 39 -133.16 74.59 31.51
CA PRO A 39 -132.87 73.81 30.28
C PRO A 39 -131.40 73.59 29.87
N GLY A 40 -130.40 73.95 30.68
CA GLY A 40 -128.97 73.91 30.36
C GLY A 40 -128.20 72.64 30.75
N TYR A 41 -128.81 71.70 31.49
CA TYR A 41 -128.17 70.55 32.14
C TYR A 41 -127.16 69.78 31.26
N LEU A 42 -127.52 69.49 30.00
CA LEU A 42 -126.73 68.67 29.07
C LEU A 42 -125.32 69.23 28.79
N ALA A 43 -125.15 70.56 28.85
CA ALA A 43 -123.89 71.26 28.56
C ALA A 43 -122.94 71.37 29.77
N ALA A 44 -123.37 70.91 30.95
CA ALA A 44 -122.52 70.75 32.13
C ALA A 44 -121.94 69.32 32.18
N ALA A 45 -122.81 68.30 32.06
CA ALA A 45 -122.43 66.89 32.09
C ALA A 45 -121.37 66.54 31.03
N THR A 46 -121.54 67.01 29.79
CA THR A 46 -120.54 66.81 28.72
C THR A 46 -119.16 67.35 29.07
N ARG A 47 -119.06 68.52 29.73
CA ARG A 47 -117.77 69.11 30.15
C ARG A 47 -117.05 68.25 31.18
N MET A 48 -117.76 67.74 32.19
CA MET A 48 -117.19 66.83 33.18
C MET A 48 -116.68 65.52 32.54
N HIS A 49 -117.46 64.94 31.61
CA HIS A 49 -117.01 63.75 30.88
C HIS A 49 -115.74 64.02 30.04
N PHE A 50 -115.68 65.13 29.30
CA PHE A 50 -114.48 65.48 28.53
C PHE A 50 -113.25 65.68 29.42
N GLN A 51 -113.36 66.36 30.57
CA GLN A 51 -112.26 66.48 31.53
C GLN A 51 -111.80 65.11 32.03
N ARG A 52 -112.72 64.20 32.36
CA ARG A 52 -112.39 62.84 32.83
C ARG A 52 -111.65 62.01 31.77
N TYR A 53 -112.00 62.13 30.50
CA TYR A 53 -111.24 61.52 29.40
C TYR A 53 -109.86 62.14 29.21
N ILE A 54 -109.73 63.47 29.32
CA ILE A 54 -108.44 64.16 29.22
C ILE A 54 -107.49 63.72 30.35
N TYR A 55 -107.95 63.68 31.61
CA TYR A 55 -107.14 63.18 32.72
C TYR A 55 -106.73 61.72 32.56
N LEU A 56 -107.63 60.84 32.09
CA LEU A 56 -107.31 59.44 31.84
C LEU A 56 -106.28 59.26 30.72
N PHE A 57 -106.42 60.02 29.62
CA PHE A 57 -105.47 60.00 28.50
C PHE A 57 -104.08 60.50 28.93
N ILE A 58 -104.03 61.61 29.68
CA ILE A 58 -102.79 62.14 30.27
C ILE A 58 -102.15 61.09 31.19
N TYR A 59 -102.91 60.43 32.06
CA TYR A 59 -102.38 59.42 32.98
C TYR A 59 -101.80 58.20 32.23
N ILE A 60 -102.49 57.69 31.20
CA ILE A 60 -102.00 56.59 30.36
C ILE A 60 -100.72 57.00 29.61
N PHE A 61 -100.68 58.22 29.05
CA PHE A 61 -99.51 58.73 28.34
C PHE A 61 -98.29 58.92 29.26
N LEU A 62 -98.48 59.48 30.46
CA LEU A 62 -97.41 59.58 31.46
C LEU A 62 -96.92 58.20 31.91
N SER A 63 -97.83 57.24 32.14
CA SER A 63 -97.46 55.87 32.52
C SER A 63 -96.61 55.18 31.46
N GLY A 64 -96.98 55.31 30.18
CA GLY A 64 -96.19 54.80 29.05
C GLY A 64 -94.80 55.45 28.95
N LEU A 65 -94.71 56.78 29.13
CA LEU A 65 -93.43 57.49 29.17
C LEU A 65 -92.55 57.03 30.35
N VAL A 66 -93.11 56.87 31.55
CA VAL A 66 -92.38 56.39 32.73
C VAL A 66 -91.87 54.95 32.51
N GLN A 67 -92.67 54.08 31.91
CA GLN A 67 -92.25 52.71 31.58
C GLN A 67 -91.09 52.68 30.57
N GLU A 68 -91.12 53.52 29.54
CA GLU A 68 -90.06 53.62 28.54
C GLU A 68 -88.79 54.26 29.12
N ILE A 69 -88.91 55.28 29.99
CA ILE A 69 -87.79 55.86 30.74
C ILE A 69 -87.10 54.79 31.60
N GLU A 70 -87.86 54.00 32.37
CA GLU A 70 -87.30 52.95 33.23
C GLU A 70 -86.77 51.75 32.43
N LYS A 71 -87.20 51.56 31.17
CA LYS A 71 -86.60 50.62 30.21
C LYS A 71 -85.25 51.15 29.68
N LEU A 72 -85.21 52.38 29.17
CA LEU A 72 -83.99 53.03 28.69
C LEU A 72 -82.91 53.13 29.78
N LYS A 73 -83.31 53.47 31.00
CA LYS A 73 -82.44 53.52 32.19
C LYS A 73 -81.82 52.16 32.52
N ARG A 74 -82.58 51.05 32.43
CA ARG A 74 -82.05 49.69 32.60
C ARG A 74 -81.09 49.29 31.46
N GLN A 75 -81.41 49.66 30.22
CA GLN A 75 -80.51 49.44 29.08
C GLN A 75 -79.20 50.24 29.21
N LEU A 76 -79.26 51.48 29.70
CA LEU A 76 -78.08 52.30 29.96
C LEU A 76 -77.17 51.68 31.04
N VAL A 77 -77.75 51.17 32.14
CA VAL A 77 -76.98 50.48 33.20
C VAL A 77 -76.31 49.21 32.67
N ALA A 78 -77.01 48.39 31.88
CA ALA A 78 -76.42 47.21 31.24
C ALA A 78 -75.26 47.59 30.30
N CYS A 79 -75.50 48.52 29.37
CA CYS A 79 -74.49 49.02 28.44
C CYS A 79 -73.26 49.62 29.14
N THR A 80 -73.46 50.35 30.25
CA THR A 80 -72.37 50.91 31.06
C THR A 80 -71.50 49.82 31.69
N ARG A 81 -72.12 48.76 32.24
CA ARG A 81 -71.40 47.62 32.80
C ARG A 81 -70.65 46.85 31.73
N ASP A 82 -71.31 46.56 30.61
CA ASP A 82 -70.71 45.74 29.56
C ASP A 82 -69.55 46.49 28.86
N ASN A 83 -69.61 47.82 28.77
CA ASN A 83 -68.48 48.66 28.35
C ASN A 83 -67.32 48.65 29.36
N LEU A 84 -67.59 48.59 30.67
CA LEU A 84 -66.55 48.48 31.69
C LEU A 84 -65.87 47.10 31.65
N ASN A 85 -66.64 46.02 31.45
CA ASN A 85 -66.10 44.67 31.23
C ASN A 85 -65.19 44.64 29.99
N LEU A 86 -65.62 45.23 28.87
CA LEU A 86 -64.80 45.31 27.65
C LEU A 86 -63.51 46.13 27.85
N GLN A 87 -63.54 47.15 28.70
CA GLN A 87 -62.33 47.91 29.07
C GLN A 87 -61.36 47.06 29.92
N GLU A 88 -61.88 46.23 30.83
CA GLU A 88 -61.09 45.28 31.61
C GLU A 88 -60.47 44.19 30.71
N GLU A 89 -61.28 43.53 29.88
CA GLU A 89 -60.84 42.53 28.88
C GLU A 89 -59.77 43.10 27.93
N LEU A 90 -59.95 44.35 27.46
CA LEU A 90 -58.98 45.02 26.60
C LEU A 90 -57.67 45.30 27.35
N SER A 91 -57.74 45.72 28.62
CA SER A 91 -56.54 45.95 29.44
C SER A 91 -55.75 44.67 29.69
N GLU A 92 -56.46 43.56 29.93
CA GLU A 92 -55.87 42.24 30.12
C GLU A 92 -55.27 41.68 28.83
N ALA A 93 -55.95 41.89 27.68
CA ALA A 93 -55.41 41.55 26.37
C ALA A 93 -54.11 42.32 26.05
N TYR A 94 -54.03 43.60 26.40
CA TYR A 94 -52.78 44.37 26.29
C TYR A 94 -51.71 43.87 27.28
N ARG A 95 -52.07 43.50 28.51
CA ARG A 95 -51.15 42.93 29.51
C ARG A 95 -50.53 41.62 29.00
N ILE A 96 -51.36 40.70 28.50
CA ILE A 96 -50.94 39.41 27.91
C ILE A 96 -50.06 39.64 26.67
N LYS A 97 -50.44 40.58 25.78
CA LYS A 97 -49.65 40.93 24.59
C LYS A 97 -48.25 41.41 24.96
N THR A 98 -48.11 42.23 26.00
CA THR A 98 -46.81 42.72 26.49
C THR A 98 -45.97 41.56 27.04
N GLN A 99 -46.53 40.72 27.91
CA GLN A 99 -45.83 39.56 28.45
C GLN A 99 -45.38 38.56 27.36
N LEU A 100 -46.19 38.36 26.32
CA LEU A 100 -45.82 37.51 25.18
C LEU A 100 -44.67 38.10 24.36
N ALA A 101 -44.63 39.43 24.19
CA ALA A 101 -43.53 40.11 23.51
C ALA A 101 -42.22 40.03 24.31
N GLU A 102 -42.28 40.22 25.64
CA GLU A 102 -41.15 40.07 26.56
C GLU A 102 -40.59 38.63 26.54
N LEU A 103 -41.46 37.61 26.62
CA LEU A 103 -41.07 36.20 26.53
C LEU A 103 -40.43 35.85 25.17
N HIS A 104 -41.00 36.35 24.07
CA HIS A 104 -40.43 36.15 22.73
C HIS A 104 -39.05 36.80 22.59
N GLN A 105 -38.87 38.02 23.11
CA GLN A 105 -37.57 38.71 23.11
C GLN A 105 -36.53 37.99 23.99
N ALA A 106 -36.93 37.48 25.16
CA ALA A 106 -36.06 36.73 26.05
C ALA A 106 -35.60 35.40 25.43
N GLU A 107 -36.50 34.64 24.81
CA GLU A 107 -36.14 33.37 24.17
C GLU A 107 -35.30 33.61 22.90
N ALA A 108 -35.60 34.65 22.10
CA ALA A 108 -34.76 35.03 20.95
C ALA A 108 -33.32 35.40 21.37
N ALA A 109 -33.15 36.15 22.46
CA ALA A 109 -31.84 36.48 23.02
C ALA A 109 -31.10 35.23 23.53
N LYS A 110 -31.81 34.31 24.22
CA LYS A 110 -31.29 33.04 24.72
C LYS A 110 -30.84 32.11 23.58
N VAL A 111 -31.61 32.00 22.50
CA VAL A 111 -31.24 31.25 21.30
C VAL A 111 -30.03 31.87 20.61
N GLY A 112 -29.99 33.20 20.45
CA GLY A 112 -28.84 33.91 19.86
C GLY A 112 -27.53 33.72 20.65
N LEU A 113 -27.61 33.77 21.98
CA LEU A 113 -26.48 33.47 22.88
C LEU A 113 -26.03 32.00 22.76
N SER A 114 -26.98 31.06 22.78
CA SER A 114 -26.68 29.62 22.66
C SER A 114 -26.03 29.28 21.31
N LEU A 115 -26.51 29.87 20.21
CA LEU A 115 -25.97 29.66 18.88
C LEU A 115 -24.56 30.26 18.75
N SER A 116 -24.34 31.45 19.31
CA SER A 116 -23.03 32.11 19.34
C SER A 116 -21.99 31.28 20.12
N LEU A 117 -22.37 30.76 21.29
CA LEU A 117 -21.50 29.92 22.11
C LEU A 117 -21.18 28.57 21.44
N HIS A 118 -22.20 27.93 20.84
CA HIS A 118 -22.02 26.70 20.08
C HIS A 118 -21.17 26.89 18.81
N MET A 119 -21.16 28.07 18.21
CA MET A 119 -20.27 28.38 17.08
C MET A 119 -18.83 28.69 17.53
N PHE A 120 -18.67 29.37 18.66
CA PHE A 120 -17.37 29.81 19.16
C PHE A 120 -16.47 28.65 19.63
N ILE A 121 -17.02 27.71 20.41
CA ILE A 121 -16.23 26.63 21.03
C ILE A 121 -15.56 25.70 19.99
N PRO A 122 -16.26 25.17 18.97
CA PRO A 122 -15.65 24.33 17.95
C PRO A 122 -14.65 25.09 17.08
N ASN A 123 -14.88 26.37 16.80
CA ASN A 123 -13.96 27.19 16.02
C ASN A 123 -12.61 27.38 16.75
N MET A 124 -12.65 27.66 18.05
CA MET A 124 -11.43 27.76 18.88
C MET A 124 -10.69 26.41 18.98
N GLU A 125 -11.40 25.28 19.01
CA GLU A 125 -10.75 23.95 19.05
C GLU A 125 -10.14 23.58 17.68
N ALA A 126 -10.82 23.89 16.58
CA ALA A 126 -10.27 23.74 15.24
C ALA A 126 -9.00 24.61 15.05
N GLU A 127 -8.99 25.84 15.57
CA GLU A 127 -7.82 26.72 15.54
C GLU A 127 -6.61 26.13 16.27
N LYS A 128 -6.82 25.48 17.43
CA LYS A 128 -5.75 24.75 18.15
C LYS A 128 -5.21 23.60 17.32
N GLN A 129 -6.09 22.79 16.70
CA GLN A 129 -5.68 21.67 15.87
C GLN A 129 -4.90 22.13 14.63
N VAL A 130 -5.33 23.20 13.96
CA VAL A 130 -4.60 23.83 12.86
C VAL A 130 -3.20 24.28 13.30
N LYS A 131 -3.09 24.97 14.45
CA LYS A 131 -1.80 25.39 15.01
C LYS A 131 -0.90 24.22 15.41
N PHE A 132 -1.46 23.14 15.95
CA PHE A 132 -0.73 21.91 16.26
C PHE A 132 -0.16 21.27 14.98
N PHE A 133 -0.99 21.06 13.95
CA PHE A 133 -0.53 20.49 12.68
C PHE A 133 0.47 21.40 11.96
N GLN A 134 0.32 22.72 12.01
CA GLN A 134 1.33 23.67 11.52
C GLN A 134 2.68 23.50 12.24
N GLY A 135 2.65 23.32 13.57
CA GLY A 135 3.85 23.04 14.37
C GLY A 135 4.51 21.71 13.99
N CYS A 136 3.74 20.63 13.85
CA CYS A 136 4.25 19.32 13.41
C CYS A 136 4.85 19.37 12.00
N VAL A 137 4.20 20.06 11.06
CA VAL A 137 4.69 20.24 9.68
C VAL A 137 5.98 21.07 9.65
N ALA A 138 6.05 22.15 10.43
CA ALA A 138 7.28 22.95 10.55
C ALA A 138 8.45 22.16 11.15
N ALA A 139 8.19 21.35 12.18
CA ALA A 139 9.20 20.47 12.77
C ALA A 139 9.70 19.41 11.78
N ALA A 140 8.79 18.74 11.05
CA ALA A 140 9.14 17.75 10.03
C ALA A 140 9.95 18.35 8.87
N PHE A 141 9.67 19.61 8.47
CA PHE A 141 10.51 20.30 7.50
C PHE A 141 11.91 20.63 8.05
N ALA A 142 12.03 21.10 9.30
CA ALA A 142 13.33 21.36 9.91
C ALA A 142 14.18 20.09 10.09
N GLU A 143 13.56 18.97 10.46
CA GLU A 143 14.21 17.65 10.56
C GLU A 143 14.67 17.15 9.18
N ARG A 144 13.82 17.27 8.15
CA ARG A 144 14.18 16.96 6.75
C ARG A 144 15.36 17.80 6.28
N ASP A 145 15.33 19.11 6.50
CA ASP A 145 16.36 20.04 6.00
C ASP A 145 17.70 19.84 6.71
N THR A 146 17.67 19.47 8.00
CA THR A 146 18.86 19.01 8.74
C THR A 146 19.42 17.72 8.14
N SER A 147 18.55 16.73 7.89
CA SER A 147 18.93 15.43 7.31
C SER A 147 19.50 15.55 5.89
N ILE A 148 18.98 16.47 5.07
CA ILE A 148 19.51 16.79 3.74
C ILE A 148 20.92 17.38 3.87
N MET A 149 21.13 18.38 4.74
CA MET A 149 22.43 19.01 4.95
C MET A 149 23.49 18.00 5.44
N GLU A 150 23.10 17.06 6.31
CA GLU A 150 24.00 15.99 6.76
C GLU A 150 24.33 14.98 5.64
N ALA A 151 23.36 14.64 4.80
CA ALA A 151 23.56 13.77 3.64
C ALA A 151 24.44 14.41 2.55
N GLU A 152 24.25 15.69 2.25
CA GLU A 152 25.10 16.45 1.32
C GLU A 152 26.55 16.50 1.83
N LYS A 153 26.74 16.80 3.13
CA LYS A 153 28.05 16.82 3.80
C LYS A 153 28.69 15.42 3.92
N ALA A 154 27.91 14.35 3.86
CA ALA A 154 28.43 12.99 3.73
C ALA A 154 28.89 12.69 2.30
N LYS A 155 28.11 13.10 1.30
CA LYS A 155 28.41 12.96 -0.13
C LYS A 155 29.66 13.74 -0.55
N GLU A 156 29.84 14.98 -0.08
CA GLU A 156 31.08 15.76 -0.29
C GLU A 156 32.33 15.01 0.21
N LYS A 157 32.22 14.37 1.38
CA LYS A 157 33.32 13.56 1.93
C LYS A 157 33.58 12.32 1.07
N GLU A 158 32.53 11.60 0.67
CA GLU A 158 32.63 10.43 -0.20
C GLU A 158 33.33 10.77 -1.53
N GLU A 159 32.91 11.86 -2.20
CA GLU A 159 33.55 12.36 -3.41
C GLU A 159 35.03 12.71 -3.18
N SER A 160 35.35 13.38 -2.06
CA SER A 160 36.75 13.70 -1.69
C SER A 160 37.60 12.45 -1.38
N MET A 161 36.97 11.37 -0.91
CA MET A 161 37.65 10.09 -0.66
C MET A 161 37.83 9.30 -1.95
N SER A 162 36.83 9.32 -2.85
CA SER A 162 36.92 8.73 -4.18
C SER A 162 38.06 9.36 -5.00
N GLN A 163 38.19 10.69 -4.99
CA GLN A 163 39.32 11.40 -5.63
C GLN A 163 40.68 10.93 -5.10
N LYS A 164 40.84 10.83 -3.77
CA LYS A 164 42.07 10.34 -3.13
C LYS A 164 42.34 8.87 -3.42
N PHE A 165 41.30 8.04 -3.48
CA PHE A 165 41.44 6.63 -3.85
C PHE A 165 41.95 6.48 -5.28
N ASN A 166 41.40 7.26 -6.22
CA ASN A 166 41.87 7.27 -7.61
C ASN A 166 43.33 7.73 -7.73
N GLU A 167 43.75 8.73 -6.94
CA GLU A 167 45.16 9.15 -6.88
C GLU A 167 46.08 8.04 -6.33
N ILE A 168 45.65 7.34 -5.27
CA ILE A 168 46.39 6.20 -4.71
C ILE A 168 46.47 5.04 -5.72
N GLN A 169 45.39 4.76 -6.44
CA GLN A 169 45.36 3.73 -7.49
C GLN A 169 46.34 4.07 -8.62
N GLN A 170 46.34 5.30 -9.14
CA GLN A 170 47.28 5.74 -10.18
C GLN A 170 48.74 5.62 -9.72
N ARG A 171 49.04 6.03 -8.46
CA ARG A 171 50.38 5.86 -7.87
C ARG A 171 50.78 4.39 -7.76
N LEU A 172 49.84 3.49 -7.46
CA LEU A 172 50.07 2.05 -7.37
C LEU A 172 50.29 1.42 -8.75
N GLU A 173 49.52 1.83 -9.76
CA GLU A 173 49.69 1.39 -11.16
C GLU A 173 51.06 1.79 -11.72
N VAL A 174 51.52 3.02 -11.46
CA VAL A 174 52.88 3.48 -11.81
C VAL A 174 53.94 2.65 -11.08
N LEU A 175 53.86 2.53 -9.75
CA LEU A 175 54.85 1.78 -8.96
C LEU A 175 54.92 0.30 -9.36
N ASN A 176 53.79 -0.30 -9.73
CA ASN A 176 53.74 -1.68 -10.24
C ASN A 176 54.38 -1.81 -11.63
N SER A 177 54.28 -0.78 -12.49
CA SER A 177 55.03 -0.70 -13.75
C SER A 177 56.53 -0.60 -13.49
N ASP A 178 56.96 0.29 -12.59
CA ASP A 178 58.38 0.49 -12.24
C ASP A 178 59.01 -0.80 -11.69
N VAL A 179 58.29 -1.54 -10.83
CA VAL A 179 58.72 -2.84 -10.30
C VAL A 179 58.83 -3.91 -11.40
N LEU A 180 57.94 -3.91 -12.40
CA LEU A 180 58.03 -4.83 -13.53
C LEU A 180 59.21 -4.51 -14.46
N GLU A 181 59.49 -3.23 -14.71
CA GLU A 181 60.68 -2.82 -15.47
C GLU A 181 61.98 -3.13 -14.70
N GLN A 182 62.04 -2.81 -13.40
CA GLN A 182 63.19 -3.11 -12.55
C GLN A 182 63.45 -4.63 -12.49
N LYS A 183 62.40 -5.45 -12.37
CA LYS A 183 62.54 -6.90 -12.44
C LYS A 183 63.12 -7.34 -13.79
N ARG A 184 62.58 -6.85 -14.91
CA ARG A 184 63.09 -7.18 -16.25
C ARG A 184 64.56 -6.80 -16.43
N LEU A 185 64.99 -5.66 -15.87
CA LEU A 185 66.40 -5.25 -15.87
C LEU A 185 67.28 -6.18 -15.03
N ASN A 186 66.79 -6.61 -13.86
CA ASN A 186 67.50 -7.57 -13.01
C ASN A 186 67.62 -8.95 -13.67
N ASP A 187 66.52 -9.48 -14.23
CA ASP A 187 66.49 -10.75 -14.97
C ASP A 187 67.46 -10.73 -16.18
N ALA A 188 67.66 -9.57 -16.81
CA ALA A 188 68.63 -9.38 -17.89
C ALA A 188 70.08 -9.34 -17.39
N LEU A 189 70.37 -8.61 -16.31
CA LEU A 189 71.70 -8.54 -15.69
C LEU A 189 72.16 -9.91 -15.19
N GLU A 190 71.27 -10.69 -14.56
CA GLU A 190 71.54 -12.07 -14.14
C GLU A 190 71.91 -12.96 -15.35
N SER A 191 71.18 -12.82 -16.47
CA SER A 191 71.46 -13.56 -17.70
C SER A 191 72.81 -13.19 -18.32
N ASP A 192 73.23 -11.92 -18.26
CA ASP A 192 74.53 -11.49 -18.78
C ASP A 192 75.69 -11.84 -17.84
N LEU A 193 75.46 -11.88 -16.52
CA LEU A 193 76.42 -12.37 -15.53
C LEU A 193 76.75 -13.85 -15.78
N VAL A 194 75.73 -14.71 -15.93
CA VAL A 194 75.93 -16.14 -16.22
C VAL A 194 76.72 -16.34 -17.53
N LYS A 195 76.44 -15.57 -18.59
CA LYS A 195 77.22 -15.62 -19.85
C LYS A 195 78.68 -15.22 -19.64
N GLN A 196 78.97 -14.24 -18.78
CA GLN A 196 80.35 -13.85 -18.46
C GLN A 196 81.06 -14.94 -17.65
N GLU A 197 80.38 -15.60 -16.70
CA GLU A 197 80.94 -16.74 -15.97
C GLU A 197 81.26 -17.92 -16.91
N GLU A 198 80.35 -18.26 -17.84
CA GLU A 198 80.60 -19.28 -18.88
C GLU A 198 81.78 -18.93 -19.80
N GLN A 199 81.93 -17.65 -20.17
CA GLN A 199 83.07 -17.17 -20.96
C GLN A 199 84.37 -17.22 -20.16
N ILE A 200 84.39 -16.74 -18.92
CA ILE A 200 85.55 -16.79 -18.02
C ILE A 200 86.01 -18.25 -17.82
N GLU A 201 85.07 -19.16 -17.61
CA GLU A 201 85.35 -20.59 -17.45
C GLU A 201 85.81 -21.26 -18.76
N THR A 202 85.42 -20.71 -19.92
CA THR A 202 85.98 -21.09 -21.22
C THR A 202 87.41 -20.57 -21.39
N PHE A 203 87.67 -19.30 -21.06
CA PHE A 203 89.01 -18.70 -21.12
C PHE A 203 89.99 -19.38 -20.17
N LYS A 204 89.58 -19.78 -18.96
CA LYS A 204 90.40 -20.59 -18.04
C LYS A 204 90.89 -21.88 -18.67
N LYS A 205 90.00 -22.62 -19.37
CA LYS A 205 90.34 -23.86 -20.08
C LYS A 205 91.30 -23.62 -21.25
N VAL A 206 91.17 -22.49 -21.94
CA VAL A 206 92.09 -22.08 -23.01
C VAL A 206 93.48 -21.74 -22.44
N VAL A 207 93.54 -20.89 -21.42
CA VAL A 207 94.79 -20.50 -20.72
C VAL A 207 95.52 -21.73 -20.18
N ASN A 208 94.82 -22.63 -19.49
CA ASN A 208 95.44 -23.85 -18.94
C ASN A 208 96.06 -24.70 -20.05
N LYS A 209 95.37 -24.90 -21.20
CA LYS A 209 95.93 -25.64 -22.34
C LYS A 209 97.17 -25.00 -22.96
N PHE A 210 97.18 -23.67 -23.12
CA PHE A 210 98.38 -22.98 -23.61
C PHE A 210 99.53 -23.09 -22.59
N TYR A 211 99.25 -22.99 -21.30
CA TYR A 211 100.25 -23.18 -20.25
C TYR A 211 100.77 -24.63 -20.19
N GLU A 212 99.92 -25.64 -20.37
CA GLU A 212 100.32 -27.04 -20.53
C GLU A 212 101.27 -27.23 -21.72
N ILE A 213 100.94 -26.69 -22.90
CA ILE A 213 101.79 -26.76 -24.11
C ILE A 213 103.15 -26.09 -23.86
N ARG A 214 103.16 -24.91 -23.25
CA ARG A 214 104.37 -24.19 -22.83
C ARG A 214 105.22 -25.04 -21.89
N GLN A 215 104.61 -25.65 -20.89
CA GLN A 215 105.28 -26.45 -19.86
C GLN A 215 105.75 -27.82 -20.38
N TYR A 216 105.16 -28.36 -21.45
CA TYR A 216 105.72 -29.50 -22.18
C TYR A 216 107.04 -29.19 -22.91
N SER A 217 107.42 -27.92 -23.09
CA SER A 217 108.70 -27.51 -23.68
C SER A 217 109.81 -27.22 -22.67
N LEU A 218 109.48 -27.05 -21.38
CA LEU A 218 110.43 -26.83 -20.27
C LEU A 218 110.21 -27.90 -19.20
N GLU A 219 111.16 -28.81 -19.01
CA GLU A 219 111.04 -29.97 -18.10
C GLU A 219 110.88 -29.59 -16.61
N GLY A 220 109.67 -29.21 -16.18
CA GLY A 220 109.34 -28.89 -14.80
C GLY A 220 107.87 -28.49 -14.59
N PHE A 221 107.12 -29.30 -13.83
CA PHE A 221 105.70 -29.07 -13.55
C PHE A 221 105.48 -28.53 -12.13
N GLU A 222 105.33 -27.20 -12.01
CA GLU A 222 104.75 -26.54 -10.82
C GLU A 222 103.34 -26.03 -11.16
N ASP A 223 102.38 -26.26 -10.26
CA ASP A 223 100.99 -25.83 -10.41
C ASP A 223 100.79 -24.43 -9.81
N THR A 224 100.95 -23.40 -10.66
CA THR A 224 100.82 -21.98 -10.31
C THR A 224 99.36 -21.49 -10.35
N SER A 225 99.08 -20.29 -9.82
CA SER A 225 97.74 -19.70 -9.89
C SER A 225 97.34 -19.38 -11.34
N TRP A 226 96.05 -19.17 -11.59
CA TRP A 226 95.57 -18.81 -12.94
C TRP A 226 96.10 -17.45 -13.40
N ASP A 227 96.25 -16.48 -12.50
CA ASP A 227 96.80 -15.17 -12.81
C ASP A 227 98.30 -15.26 -13.16
N ASP A 228 99.07 -16.12 -12.48
CA ASP A 228 100.47 -16.40 -12.82
C ASP A 228 100.60 -17.10 -14.18
N LYS A 229 99.69 -18.03 -14.49
CA LYS A 229 99.63 -18.71 -15.80
C LYS A 229 99.32 -17.73 -16.92
N CYS A 230 98.40 -16.79 -16.72
CA CYS A 230 98.14 -15.68 -17.63
C CYS A 230 99.37 -14.76 -17.80
N ALA A 231 100.00 -14.33 -16.70
CA ALA A 231 101.17 -13.45 -16.74
C ALA A 231 102.36 -14.11 -17.45
N CYS A 232 102.57 -15.41 -17.27
CA CYS A 232 103.57 -16.18 -17.99
C CYS A 232 103.35 -16.13 -19.51
N LEU A 233 102.14 -16.47 -19.98
CA LEU A 233 101.81 -16.51 -21.41
C LEU A 233 101.88 -15.14 -22.08
N LEU A 234 101.57 -14.06 -21.34
CA LEU A 234 101.69 -12.67 -21.81
C LEU A 234 103.14 -12.16 -21.90
N HIS A 235 104.12 -12.91 -21.40
CA HIS A 235 105.55 -12.57 -21.42
C HIS A 235 106.40 -13.49 -22.31
N ASP A 236 105.81 -14.50 -22.92
CA ASP A 236 106.49 -15.35 -23.92
C ASP A 236 106.75 -14.58 -25.22
N SER A 237 107.83 -14.90 -25.93
CA SER A 237 108.15 -14.26 -27.21
C SER A 237 107.30 -14.79 -28.37
N GLU A 238 107.09 -13.96 -29.39
CA GLU A 238 106.37 -14.35 -30.62
C GLU A 238 107.05 -15.56 -31.31
N GLU A 239 108.37 -15.66 -31.22
CA GLU A 239 109.14 -16.81 -31.70
C GLU A 239 108.76 -18.13 -31.00
N MET A 240 108.47 -18.10 -29.69
CA MET A 240 108.11 -19.28 -28.89
C MET A 240 106.81 -19.94 -29.36
N TRP A 241 105.92 -19.16 -29.98
CA TRP A 241 104.64 -19.62 -30.53
C TRP A 241 104.65 -19.79 -32.07
N SER A 242 105.81 -19.59 -32.72
CA SER A 242 105.95 -19.59 -34.18
C SER A 242 106.18 -20.97 -34.80
N TYR A 243 105.11 -21.76 -34.96
CA TYR A 243 105.15 -23.09 -35.58
C TYR A 243 105.25 -23.07 -37.13
N ASN A 244 106.30 -22.43 -37.67
CA ASN A 244 106.58 -22.35 -39.10
C ASN A 244 107.30 -23.60 -39.66
N ASP A 245 106.71 -24.77 -39.43
CA ASP A 245 107.24 -26.08 -39.88
C ASP A 245 106.33 -26.79 -40.90
N ALA A 246 106.91 -27.65 -41.74
CA ALA A 246 106.21 -28.38 -42.79
C ALA A 246 105.32 -29.53 -42.29
N SER A 247 105.46 -29.98 -41.04
CA SER A 247 104.53 -30.92 -40.41
C SER A 247 103.26 -30.23 -39.92
N THR A 248 103.39 -29.03 -39.34
CA THR A 248 102.31 -28.18 -38.85
C THR A 248 101.36 -27.80 -39.98
N SER A 249 101.90 -27.39 -41.14
CA SER A 249 101.10 -27.10 -42.34
C SER A 249 100.23 -28.29 -42.78
N LYS A 250 100.74 -29.53 -42.70
CA LYS A 250 99.96 -30.74 -43.05
C LYS A 250 98.86 -31.04 -42.04
N TYR A 251 99.13 -30.80 -40.75
CA TYR A 251 98.13 -30.98 -39.69
C TYR A 251 97.00 -29.95 -39.81
N ILE A 252 97.33 -28.70 -40.13
CA ILE A 252 96.35 -27.65 -40.44
C ILE A 252 95.45 -28.08 -41.61
N SER A 253 96.01 -28.49 -42.75
CA SER A 253 95.17 -28.89 -43.90
C SER A 253 94.30 -30.13 -43.62
N ALA A 254 94.76 -31.07 -42.79
CA ALA A 254 93.91 -32.19 -42.35
C ALA A 254 92.73 -31.75 -41.47
N LEU A 255 92.95 -30.77 -40.58
CA LEU A 255 91.87 -30.16 -39.78
C LEU A 255 90.93 -29.31 -40.65
N GLU A 256 91.44 -28.62 -41.68
CA GLU A 256 90.61 -27.87 -42.63
C GLU A 256 89.69 -28.81 -43.43
N GLU A 257 90.19 -29.96 -43.89
CA GLU A 257 89.37 -31.00 -44.53
C GLU A 257 88.31 -31.58 -43.57
N GLU A 258 88.65 -31.83 -42.30
CA GLU A 258 87.69 -32.33 -41.30
C GLU A 258 86.62 -31.28 -40.95
N VAL A 259 87.00 -30.01 -40.77
CA VAL A 259 86.06 -28.89 -40.55
C VAL A 259 85.12 -28.71 -41.75
N GLU A 260 85.61 -28.85 -42.97
CA GLU A 260 84.76 -28.74 -44.16
C GLU A 260 83.82 -29.95 -44.32
N ALA A 261 84.28 -31.17 -44.01
CA ALA A 261 83.42 -32.34 -43.92
C ALA A 261 82.32 -32.17 -42.84
N LEU A 262 82.64 -31.58 -41.69
CA LEU A 262 81.68 -31.27 -40.63
C LEU A 262 80.66 -30.21 -41.07
N ARG A 263 81.09 -29.13 -41.76
CA ARG A 263 80.17 -28.11 -42.34
C ARG A 263 79.17 -28.73 -43.32
N ASN A 264 79.65 -29.55 -44.26
CA ASN A 264 78.80 -30.28 -45.21
C ASN A 264 77.84 -31.24 -44.49
N SER A 265 78.24 -31.84 -43.36
CA SER A 265 77.35 -32.65 -42.52
C SER A 265 76.27 -31.83 -41.80
N LEU A 266 76.62 -30.61 -41.36
CA LEU A 266 75.71 -29.68 -40.67
C LEU A 266 74.66 -29.11 -41.62
N GLU A 267 75.04 -28.71 -42.84
CA GLU A 267 74.09 -28.28 -43.87
C GLU A 267 73.10 -29.40 -44.23
N LYS A 268 73.60 -30.64 -44.31
CA LYS A 268 72.78 -31.85 -44.51
C LYS A 268 71.87 -32.19 -43.31
N LEU A 269 72.15 -31.67 -42.12
CA LEU A 269 71.28 -31.77 -40.95
C LEU A 269 70.25 -30.62 -40.92
N GLN A 270 70.67 -29.40 -41.25
CA GLN A 270 69.82 -28.20 -41.32
C GLN A 270 68.74 -28.32 -42.41
N SER A 271 69.11 -28.83 -43.59
CA SER A 271 68.15 -29.12 -44.67
C SER A 271 67.12 -30.20 -44.29
N LYS A 272 67.53 -31.24 -43.54
CA LYS A 272 66.59 -32.22 -42.95
C LYS A 272 65.66 -31.58 -41.91
N LEU A 273 66.19 -30.70 -41.06
CA LEU A 273 65.41 -29.99 -40.04
C LEU A 273 64.36 -29.08 -40.68
N GLN A 274 64.71 -28.37 -41.76
CA GLN A 274 63.79 -27.56 -42.56
C GLN A 274 62.62 -28.40 -43.11
N VAL A 275 62.90 -29.54 -43.74
CA VAL A 275 61.86 -30.46 -44.23
C VAL A 275 61.01 -31.02 -43.07
N GLY A 276 61.62 -31.30 -41.91
CA GLY A 276 60.91 -31.68 -40.70
C GLY A 276 59.91 -30.61 -40.22
N LEU A 277 60.33 -29.34 -40.23
CA LEU A 277 59.49 -28.20 -39.87
C LEU A 277 58.35 -27.97 -40.88
N GLU A 278 58.56 -28.23 -42.17
CA GLU A 278 57.51 -28.17 -43.19
C GLU A 278 56.46 -29.28 -42.99
N ILE A 279 56.89 -30.50 -42.66
CA ILE A 279 56.00 -31.61 -42.29
C ILE A 279 55.22 -31.26 -41.00
N GLU A 280 55.89 -30.74 -39.97
CA GLU A 280 55.25 -30.34 -38.71
C GLU A 280 54.19 -29.25 -38.94
N ASN A 281 54.48 -28.24 -39.77
CA ASN A 281 53.52 -27.20 -40.14
C ASN A 281 52.33 -27.73 -40.94
N HIS A 282 52.54 -28.69 -41.84
CA HIS A 282 51.45 -29.37 -42.54
C HIS A 282 50.55 -30.13 -41.55
N LEU A 283 51.13 -30.88 -40.62
CA LEU A 283 50.40 -31.62 -39.59
C LEU A 283 49.63 -30.67 -38.65
N LYS A 284 50.26 -29.61 -38.15
CA LYS A 284 49.61 -28.54 -37.36
C LYS A 284 48.45 -27.88 -38.12
N LYS A 285 48.51 -27.77 -39.45
CA LYS A 285 47.38 -27.30 -40.26
C LYS A 285 46.26 -28.36 -40.33
N LYS A 286 46.61 -29.62 -40.58
CA LYS A 286 45.63 -30.73 -40.65
C LYS A 286 44.90 -30.99 -39.34
N VAL A 287 45.58 -30.89 -38.20
CA VAL A 287 44.96 -30.97 -36.88
C VAL A 287 43.90 -29.87 -36.72
N ARG A 288 44.24 -28.60 -36.98
CA ARG A 288 43.28 -27.49 -36.92
C ARG A 288 42.10 -27.62 -37.88
N GLU A 289 42.33 -28.13 -39.09
CA GLU A 289 41.25 -28.46 -40.05
C GLU A 289 40.30 -29.57 -39.52
N LEU A 290 40.78 -30.49 -38.68
CA LEU A 290 39.98 -31.55 -38.06
C LEU A 290 39.28 -31.08 -36.79
N GLU A 291 39.95 -30.31 -35.93
CA GLU A 291 39.38 -29.69 -34.72
C GLU A 291 38.17 -28.82 -35.07
N MET A 292 38.29 -27.95 -36.08
CA MET A 292 37.16 -27.13 -36.55
C MET A 292 36.00 -27.98 -37.05
N LYS A 293 36.26 -29.09 -37.76
CA LYS A 293 35.20 -30.03 -38.20
C LYS A 293 34.56 -30.74 -37.01
N GLN A 294 35.34 -31.15 -36.02
CA GLN A 294 34.84 -31.80 -34.80
C GLN A 294 33.92 -30.86 -34.01
N VAL A 295 34.29 -29.60 -33.84
CA VAL A 295 33.45 -28.58 -33.19
C VAL A 295 32.14 -28.35 -33.95
N LEU A 296 32.18 -28.27 -35.29
CA LEU A 296 30.99 -28.12 -36.12
C LEU A 296 30.05 -29.33 -36.02
N TRP A 297 30.59 -30.55 -36.10
CA TRP A 297 29.82 -31.78 -35.94
C TRP A 297 29.22 -31.92 -34.54
N ASN A 298 30.00 -31.67 -33.49
CA ASN A 298 29.52 -31.71 -32.10
C ASN A 298 28.38 -30.71 -31.87
N LYS A 299 28.48 -29.50 -32.41
CA LYS A 299 27.40 -28.50 -32.34
C LYS A 299 26.14 -28.98 -33.05
N MET A 300 26.25 -29.51 -34.27
CA MET A 300 25.12 -30.06 -35.01
C MET A 300 24.45 -31.22 -34.27
N VAL A 301 25.23 -32.16 -33.73
CA VAL A 301 24.73 -33.32 -32.97
C VAL A 301 24.02 -32.85 -31.70
N THR A 302 24.60 -31.91 -30.95
CA THR A 302 23.99 -31.36 -29.74
C THR A 302 22.64 -30.71 -30.04
N THR A 303 22.55 -29.84 -31.05
CA THR A 303 21.28 -29.21 -31.46
C THR A 303 20.23 -30.24 -31.88
N ARG A 304 20.61 -31.31 -32.60
CA ARG A 304 19.65 -32.39 -32.95
C ARG A 304 19.19 -33.19 -31.73
N ILE A 305 20.06 -33.40 -30.73
CA ILE A 305 19.68 -34.05 -29.47
C ILE A 305 18.75 -33.16 -28.64
N GLU A 306 18.98 -31.85 -28.62
CA GLU A 306 18.11 -30.86 -27.95
C GLU A 306 16.73 -30.77 -28.60
N GLU A 307 16.67 -30.70 -29.94
CA GLU A 307 15.42 -30.78 -30.71
C GLU A 307 14.65 -32.06 -30.37
N LEU A 308 15.30 -33.22 -30.43
CA LEU A 308 14.68 -34.52 -30.15
C LEU A 308 14.17 -34.62 -28.70
N ARG A 309 14.95 -34.14 -27.72
CA ARG A 309 14.53 -34.07 -26.31
C ARG A 309 13.29 -33.18 -26.13
N ARG A 310 13.24 -32.03 -26.82
CA ARG A 310 12.08 -31.12 -26.80
C ARG A 310 10.84 -31.79 -27.39
N TYR A 311 10.94 -32.42 -28.56
CA TYR A 311 9.84 -33.16 -29.18
C TYR A 311 9.35 -34.31 -28.27
N HIS A 312 10.27 -35.06 -27.67
CA HIS A 312 9.94 -36.14 -26.74
C HIS A 312 9.22 -35.62 -25.48
N SER A 313 9.67 -34.52 -24.87
CA SER A 313 8.94 -33.92 -23.74
C SER A 313 7.55 -33.49 -24.18
N GLN A 314 7.43 -32.71 -25.26
CA GLN A 314 6.14 -32.21 -25.74
C GLN A 314 5.13 -33.35 -25.97
N HIS A 315 5.54 -34.46 -26.58
CA HIS A 315 4.67 -35.63 -26.76
C HIS A 315 4.37 -36.37 -25.45
N ARG A 316 5.34 -36.57 -24.56
CA ARG A 316 5.09 -37.15 -23.23
C ARG A 316 4.08 -36.32 -22.45
N ASP A 317 4.21 -35.00 -22.50
CA ASP A 317 3.41 -34.06 -21.72
C ASP A 317 1.98 -33.98 -22.31
N GLN A 318 1.83 -34.03 -23.64
CA GLN A 318 0.55 -34.24 -24.33
C GLN A 318 -0.14 -35.56 -23.95
N ILE A 319 0.59 -36.68 -24.02
CA ILE A 319 0.06 -38.02 -23.65
C ILE A 319 -0.36 -38.05 -22.18
N THR A 320 0.40 -37.39 -21.29
CA THR A 320 0.07 -37.29 -19.87
C THR A 320 -1.20 -36.48 -19.63
N SER A 321 -1.42 -35.40 -20.41
CA SER A 321 -2.68 -34.63 -20.38
C SER A 321 -3.87 -35.50 -20.79
N LEU A 322 -3.80 -36.13 -21.97
CA LEU A 322 -4.87 -36.97 -22.50
C LEU A 322 -5.24 -38.12 -21.55
N LEU A 323 -4.26 -38.85 -21.01
CA LEU A 323 -4.50 -39.91 -20.02
C LEU A 323 -5.06 -39.36 -18.70
N GLY A 324 -4.72 -38.12 -18.32
CA GLY A 324 -5.30 -37.43 -17.17
C GLY A 324 -6.76 -37.03 -17.39
N GLU A 325 -7.08 -36.55 -18.60
CA GLU A 325 -8.42 -36.18 -19.05
C GLU A 325 -9.33 -37.42 -19.13
N GLU A 326 -8.89 -38.49 -19.80
CA GLU A 326 -9.60 -39.78 -19.85
C GLU A 326 -9.82 -40.38 -18.46
N ARG A 327 -8.80 -40.37 -17.59
CA ARG A 327 -8.92 -40.83 -16.20
C ARG A 327 -9.93 -40.01 -15.41
N SER A 328 -9.98 -38.70 -15.63
CA SER A 328 -10.94 -37.79 -14.95
C SER A 328 -12.37 -38.01 -15.44
N TYR A 329 -12.55 -38.21 -16.76
CA TYR A 329 -13.82 -38.54 -17.37
C TYR A 329 -14.35 -39.91 -16.88
N LEU A 330 -13.50 -40.95 -16.88
CA LEU A 330 -13.84 -42.26 -16.34
C LEU A 330 -14.16 -42.20 -14.83
N LYS A 331 -13.42 -41.41 -14.05
CA LYS A 331 -13.75 -41.20 -12.63
C LYS A 331 -15.10 -40.51 -12.47
N SER A 332 -15.41 -39.47 -13.26
CA SER A 332 -16.74 -38.84 -13.24
C SER A 332 -17.88 -39.80 -13.62
N ILE A 333 -17.65 -40.75 -14.54
CA ILE A 333 -18.63 -41.81 -14.86
C ILE A 333 -18.78 -42.78 -13.68
N ILE A 334 -17.68 -43.17 -13.04
CA ILE A 334 -17.71 -44.04 -11.85
C ILE A 334 -18.42 -43.35 -10.69
N ASP A 335 -18.16 -42.06 -10.45
CA ASP A 335 -18.83 -41.29 -9.39
C ASP A 335 -20.33 -41.13 -9.65
N LEU A 336 -20.72 -40.87 -10.90
CA LEU A 336 -22.14 -40.83 -11.31
C LEU A 336 -22.79 -42.21 -11.19
N ALA A 337 -22.09 -43.29 -11.52
CA ALA A 337 -22.58 -44.66 -11.38
C ALA A 337 -22.71 -45.06 -9.90
N GLU A 338 -21.73 -44.70 -9.05
CA GLU A 338 -21.82 -44.85 -7.61
C GLU A 338 -22.98 -44.04 -7.02
N GLU A 339 -23.19 -42.80 -7.45
CA GLU A 339 -24.33 -41.99 -7.02
C GLU A 339 -25.65 -42.63 -7.48
N LYS A 340 -25.72 -43.14 -8.71
CA LYS A 340 -26.90 -43.86 -9.20
C LYS A 340 -27.14 -45.16 -8.46
N ILE A 341 -26.09 -45.90 -8.07
CA ILE A 341 -26.21 -47.08 -7.19
C ILE A 341 -26.70 -46.67 -5.81
N LYS A 342 -26.16 -45.61 -5.20
CA LYS A 342 -26.62 -45.07 -3.90
C LYS A 342 -28.08 -44.61 -3.96
N GLN A 343 -28.49 -43.92 -5.04
CA GLN A 343 -29.90 -43.57 -5.30
C GLN A 343 -30.77 -44.82 -5.49
N PHE A 344 -30.27 -45.85 -6.20
CA PHE A 344 -31.00 -47.09 -6.40
C PHE A 344 -31.11 -47.89 -5.11
N ASP A 345 -30.09 -47.94 -4.26
CA ASP A 345 -30.12 -48.59 -2.95
C ASP A 345 -31.01 -47.84 -1.97
N VAL A 346 -31.02 -46.50 -1.94
CA VAL A 346 -32.01 -45.72 -1.16
C VAL A 346 -33.44 -45.96 -1.66
N THR A 347 -33.65 -45.97 -2.99
CA THR A 347 -34.97 -46.28 -3.59
C THR A 347 -35.36 -47.74 -3.32
N ARG A 348 -34.40 -48.66 -3.31
CA ARG A 348 -34.56 -50.07 -2.98
C ARG A 348 -34.78 -50.29 -1.50
N GLU A 349 -34.22 -49.49 -0.61
CA GLU A 349 -34.51 -49.53 0.82
C GLU A 349 -35.88 -48.93 1.12
N GLN A 350 -36.34 -47.89 0.41
CA GLN A 350 -37.73 -47.46 0.47
C GLN A 350 -38.69 -48.57 -0.04
N ASN A 351 -38.33 -49.25 -1.13
CA ASN A 351 -39.07 -50.42 -1.64
C ASN A 351 -38.84 -51.71 -0.83
N LEU A 352 -37.84 -51.79 0.05
CA LEU A 352 -37.64 -52.87 1.03
C LEU A 352 -38.21 -52.51 2.39
N GLU A 353 -38.50 -51.26 2.71
CA GLU A 353 -39.44 -50.94 3.80
C GLU A 353 -40.83 -51.46 3.39
N LEU A 354 -41.17 -51.33 2.10
CA LEU A 354 -42.34 -51.94 1.47
C LEU A 354 -42.26 -53.49 1.36
N CYS A 355 -41.07 -54.06 1.10
CA CYS A 355 -40.91 -55.51 0.82
C CYS A 355 -40.29 -56.37 1.96
N ARG A 356 -39.70 -55.80 3.02
CA ARG A 356 -39.25 -56.54 4.23
C ARG A 356 -40.45 -57.08 5.03
N VAL A 357 -41.64 -56.53 4.78
CA VAL A 357 -42.94 -57.12 5.15
C VAL A 357 -43.14 -58.52 4.53
N VAL A 358 -42.43 -58.86 3.44
CA VAL A 358 -42.82 -59.97 2.54
C VAL A 358 -41.86 -61.16 2.51
N LYS A 359 -40.52 -61.02 2.60
CA LYS A 359 -39.59 -62.17 2.43
C LYS A 359 -38.31 -62.15 3.30
N LEU A 360 -38.24 -63.08 4.25
CA LEU A 360 -37.00 -63.74 4.73
C LEU A 360 -36.99 -65.17 4.17
N GLN A 361 -35.92 -65.65 3.50
CA GLN A 361 -35.58 -67.10 3.26
C GLN A 361 -34.24 -67.29 2.48
N GLU A 362 -33.33 -68.17 2.98
CA GLU A 362 -32.11 -68.85 2.40
C GLU A 362 -31.00 -68.06 1.60
N ASN A 363 -29.68 -68.37 1.47
CA ASN A 363 -28.65 -69.43 1.82
C ASN A 363 -28.22 -70.45 0.71
N LYS A 364 -26.93 -70.89 0.53
CA LYS A 364 -25.55 -70.35 0.79
C LYS A 364 -24.40 -71.26 0.20
N PHE A 365 -23.10 -70.88 0.35
CA PHE A 365 -21.80 -71.62 0.10
C PHE A 365 -21.29 -71.83 -1.36
N GLY A 366 -20.00 -72.11 -1.68
CA GLY A 366 -18.69 -72.09 -0.92
C GLY A 366 -17.51 -72.94 -1.51
N ASP A 367 -16.23 -72.58 -1.22
CA ASP A 367 -14.93 -73.38 -1.19
C ASP A 367 -14.30 -74.05 -2.47
N LEU A 368 -13.02 -74.54 -2.57
CA LEU A 368 -11.65 -74.22 -2.04
C LEU A 368 -10.50 -74.96 -2.88
N HIS A 369 -9.21 -75.02 -2.46
CA HIS A 369 -8.02 -75.45 -3.29
C HIS A 369 -6.86 -76.25 -2.60
N THR A 370 -6.02 -76.96 -3.39
CA THR A 370 -4.62 -77.54 -3.16
C THR A 370 -4.19 -78.32 -4.45
N SER A 371 -3.02 -78.96 -4.74
CA SER A 371 -1.53 -78.96 -4.46
C SER A 371 -0.85 -79.99 -5.48
N THR A 372 0.43 -80.43 -5.63
CA THR A 372 1.78 -80.40 -4.97
C THR A 372 2.93 -80.84 -5.96
N ASP A 373 4.22 -80.64 -5.60
CA ASP A 373 5.43 -81.53 -5.78
C ASP A 373 6.53 -81.40 -6.91
N ALA A 374 7.79 -81.72 -6.50
CA ALA A 374 9.02 -82.24 -7.18
C ALA A 374 9.95 -81.48 -8.23
N ASP A 375 11.24 -81.36 -7.82
CA ASP A 375 12.53 -81.70 -8.52
C ASP A 375 13.37 -80.78 -9.50
N SER A 376 14.70 -81.10 -9.54
CA SER A 376 15.76 -80.89 -10.58
C SER A 376 16.61 -79.58 -10.75
N ALA A 377 17.92 -79.76 -10.50
CA ALA A 377 19.18 -79.10 -10.92
C ALA A 377 19.27 -77.98 -12.00
N LEU A 378 20.18 -77.00 -11.75
CA LEU A 378 21.36 -76.66 -12.62
C LEU A 378 22.34 -75.67 -11.93
N ALA A 379 23.43 -75.26 -12.62
CA ALA A 379 24.67 -74.75 -11.97
C ALA A 379 25.19 -73.37 -12.45
N SER A 380 26.16 -72.84 -11.67
CA SER A 380 27.27 -71.93 -12.06
C SER A 380 27.16 -70.41 -11.77
N LYS A 381 28.12 -69.96 -10.94
CA LYS A 381 28.80 -68.63 -10.92
C LYS A 381 28.00 -67.34 -10.67
N VAL A 382 27.84 -67.06 -9.39
CA VAL A 382 28.54 -65.95 -8.70
C VAL A 382 29.45 -65.07 -9.58
N ALA A 383 29.12 -63.77 -9.65
CA ALA A 383 30.04 -62.67 -9.31
C ALA A 383 29.22 -61.43 -8.92
N ARG A 384 29.49 -60.84 -7.75
CA ARG A 384 28.91 -59.55 -7.34
C ARG A 384 29.86 -58.40 -7.68
N SER A 385 29.25 -57.26 -7.97
CA SER A 385 29.79 -55.90 -7.90
C SER A 385 30.86 -55.65 -6.83
N LEU A 386 31.82 -54.76 -7.12
CA LEU A 386 32.26 -53.67 -6.23
C LEU A 386 33.27 -52.74 -6.93
N SER A 387 33.12 -51.42 -6.72
CA SER A 387 34.10 -50.33 -7.00
C SER A 387 34.65 -50.17 -8.44
N LEU A 388 34.96 -48.96 -8.91
CA LEU A 388 35.01 -47.64 -8.25
C LEU A 388 34.49 -46.57 -9.22
#